data_AF-A0A9Y3QN44-F1
#
_entry.id   AF-A0A9Y3QN44-F1
#
_cell.length_a   1.000
_cell.length_b   1.000
_cell.length_c   1.000
_cell.angle_alpha   90.00
_cell.angle_beta   90.00
_cell.angle_gamma   90.00
#
_symmetry.space_group_name_H-M   'P 1'
#
loop_
_entity.id
_entity.type
_entity.pdbx_description
1 polymer ?
#
loop_
_entity_poly.entity_id
_entity_poly.type
_entity_poly.pdbx_seq_one_letter_code
_entity_poly.pdbx_strand_id
1 'polypeptide(L)'
;METAATFLVFSFLHVCSSVPVSHPTNWLRQCRASTNLSITALEVLPGGGWDNLRNMDMGRVMNLSYSQCQTTEDGLYLIPDEVFVIPQKETGVETSSEIIRSWLEQKSSTSESINADMSFLKLLNGKFSSENKRMKTHQVKDSSTTARVQVRNFLYTVKAYPGFTLDTRFVQQVRDIAEAIENNQTKNADYLSEMMVLDYGTHVITTVDAGAALVQEDYLRSSYVSDSESQSSSVKAQAGLNFFDKLKFDISSQSAQQSSSLQTYQSNIQYSLIQSHGGTTFYPGITLQKWQESTRNNLVAIDRSGFPLHYFINTNTLTDLPHPTIRKVALKVSQAVERYYKINTRPGCVDVNSKNFNFQANMDDNSLPPFTKPPLISMQATNTVMVMTEGENSWVRVGQTKKWKLAKPEEIKEFIQNLHPKLNQMSSGEKAGVAFGVIGMILLVAIVAVFLVKRRRRMSGFRTMRGYEKIPEEAEMDTQQDVIRT
;
A
#
# COMPACT_ATOMS: atom_id res chain seq x y z
N MET A 1 -6.09 -4.33 100.50
CA MET A 1 -5.36 -5.32 99.69
C MET A 1 -6.43 -6.05 98.88
N GLU A 2 -6.78 -5.53 97.70
CA GLU A 2 -6.17 -5.90 96.40
C GLU A 2 -6.38 -7.38 96.10
N THR A 3 -7.02 -7.85 95.02
CA THR A 3 -7.32 -7.30 93.69
C THR A 3 -8.49 -8.12 93.09
N ALA A 4 -9.33 -7.52 92.25
CA ALA A 4 -10.18 -8.27 91.31
C ALA A 4 -10.03 -7.62 89.94
N ALA A 5 -9.39 -8.33 89.02
CA ALA A 5 -9.14 -7.90 87.66
C ALA A 5 -10.37 -8.18 86.79
N THR A 6 -11.04 -7.12 86.32
CA THR A 6 -12.07 -7.20 85.28
C THR A 6 -11.44 -6.90 83.93
N PHE A 7 -11.33 -7.93 83.08
CA PHE A 7 -10.97 -7.79 81.67
C PHE A 7 -12.18 -7.27 80.89
N LEU A 8 -12.06 -6.05 80.36
CA LEU A 8 -12.98 -5.48 79.37
C LEU A 8 -12.41 -5.73 77.96
N VAL A 9 -12.99 -6.70 77.25
CA VAL A 9 -12.70 -6.94 75.84
C VAL A 9 -13.44 -5.90 75.01
N PHE A 10 -12.71 -4.93 74.45
CA PHE A 10 -13.23 -4.04 73.41
C PHE A 10 -13.25 -4.78 72.07
N SER A 11 -14.43 -5.22 71.64
CA SER A 11 -14.65 -5.69 70.27
C SER A 11 -14.70 -4.48 69.33
N PHE A 12 -13.58 -4.17 68.68
CA PHE A 12 -13.58 -3.29 67.51
C PHE A 12 -14.23 -4.01 66.33
N LEU A 13 -15.51 -3.71 66.08
CA LEU A 13 -16.15 -4.03 64.81
C LEU A 13 -15.52 -3.13 63.73
N HIS A 14 -14.48 -3.63 63.07
CA HIS A 14 -14.08 -3.10 61.76
C HIS A 14 -15.23 -3.39 60.79
N VAL A 15 -16.09 -2.39 60.59
CA VAL A 15 -16.92 -2.33 59.39
C VAL A 15 -15.94 -2.15 58.23
N CYS A 16 -15.54 -3.26 57.62
CA CYS A 16 -14.98 -3.24 56.28
C CYS A 16 -16.06 -2.68 55.36
N SER A 17 -16.03 -1.37 55.13
CA SER A 17 -16.67 -0.77 53.97
C SER A 17 -15.99 -1.38 52.76
N SER A 18 -16.64 -2.37 52.14
CA SER A 18 -16.28 -2.79 50.80
C SER A 18 -16.40 -1.56 49.91
N VAL A 19 -15.26 -0.98 49.52
CA VAL A 19 -15.22 0.00 48.44
C VAL A 19 -15.90 -0.69 47.26
N PRO A 20 -17.05 -0.20 46.76
CA PRO A 20 -17.68 -0.82 45.62
C PRO A 20 -16.68 -0.73 44.48
N VAL A 21 -16.19 -1.89 44.03
CA VAL A 21 -15.42 -1.99 42.80
C VAL A 21 -16.36 -1.48 41.71
N SER A 22 -16.14 -0.24 41.27
CA SER A 22 -16.86 0.37 40.16
C SER A 22 -16.56 -0.43 38.91
N HIS A 23 -17.38 -1.43 38.62
CA HIS A 23 -17.35 -2.06 37.32
C HIS A 23 -17.67 -1.00 36.27
N PRO A 24 -16.81 -0.78 35.26
CA PRO A 24 -17.08 0.20 34.23
C PRO A 24 -18.44 -0.09 33.59
N THR A 25 -19.27 0.94 33.49
CA THR A 25 -20.61 0.84 32.92
C THR A 25 -20.50 0.23 31.52
N ASN A 26 -21.12 -0.92 31.30
CA ASN A 26 -21.18 -1.53 29.98
C ASN A 26 -22.24 -0.81 29.15
N TRP A 27 -21.85 0.36 28.61
CA TRP A 27 -22.70 1.22 27.80
C TRP A 27 -23.32 0.48 26.63
N LEU A 28 -22.56 -0.39 25.94
CA LEU A 28 -23.10 -1.17 24.83
C LEU A 28 -24.27 -2.08 25.25
N ARG A 29 -24.18 -2.71 26.43
CA ARG A 29 -25.29 -3.52 26.97
C ARG A 29 -26.50 -2.65 27.32
N GLN A 30 -26.27 -1.44 27.84
CA GLN A 30 -27.35 -0.50 28.15
C GLN A 30 -28.05 -0.01 26.88
N CYS A 31 -27.28 0.36 25.85
CA CYS A 31 -27.83 0.76 24.56
C CYS A 31 -28.70 -0.35 23.96
N ARG A 32 -28.22 -1.60 23.95
CA ARG A 32 -29.01 -2.75 23.50
C ARG A 32 -30.29 -2.98 24.31
N ALA A 33 -30.27 -2.72 25.61
CA ALA A 33 -31.47 -2.84 26.44
C ALA A 33 -32.47 -1.70 26.20
N SER A 34 -31.99 -0.52 25.80
CA SER A 34 -32.83 0.68 25.60
C SER A 34 -33.55 0.71 24.24
N THR A 35 -33.01 0.08 23.20
CA THR A 35 -33.48 0.30 21.83
C THR A 35 -34.72 -0.51 21.41
N ASN A 36 -35.24 -1.45 22.22
CA ASN A 36 -36.36 -2.37 21.89
C ASN A 36 -36.23 -3.16 20.56
N LEU A 37 -35.21 -2.88 19.76
CA LEU A 37 -34.82 -3.49 18.51
C LEU A 37 -33.57 -4.32 18.79
N SER A 38 -33.48 -5.52 18.22
CA SER A 38 -32.31 -6.39 18.30
C SER A 38 -31.15 -5.88 17.44
N ILE A 39 -30.77 -4.62 17.61
CA ILE A 39 -29.69 -3.97 16.86
C ILE A 39 -28.35 -4.54 17.35
N THR A 40 -27.55 -5.02 16.40
CA THR A 40 -26.22 -5.54 16.68
C THR A 40 -25.19 -4.41 16.73
N ALA A 41 -24.06 -4.63 17.40
CA ALA A 41 -22.96 -3.67 17.30
C ALA A 41 -22.20 -3.94 16.01
N LEU A 42 -21.74 -2.89 15.34
CA LEU A 42 -20.83 -3.05 14.22
C LEU A 42 -19.50 -3.60 14.74
N GLU A 43 -19.10 -4.78 14.25
CA GLU A 43 -17.88 -5.45 14.69
C GLU A 43 -16.62 -4.93 14.00
N VAL A 44 -16.78 -4.30 12.85
CA VAL A 44 -15.67 -3.77 12.03
C VAL A 44 -15.41 -2.32 12.42
N LEU A 45 -14.46 -2.11 13.32
CA LEU A 45 -14.17 -0.80 13.89
C LEU A 45 -12.71 -0.37 13.66
N PRO A 46 -12.45 0.93 13.42
CA PRO A 46 -11.11 1.48 13.42
C PRO A 46 -10.59 1.67 14.86
N GLY A 47 -9.38 2.20 14.98
CA GLY A 47 -8.74 2.55 16.25
C GLY A 47 -7.90 1.43 16.87
N GLY A 48 -7.81 0.28 16.20
CA GLY A 48 -6.86 -0.78 16.53
C GLY A 48 -5.46 -0.47 16.02
N GLY A 49 -4.45 -0.93 16.77
CA GLY A 49 -3.09 -1.02 16.30
C GLY A 49 -2.94 -2.09 15.19
N TRP A 50 -1.90 -1.95 14.37
CA TRP A 50 -1.69 -2.80 13.20
C TRP A 50 -0.20 -3.04 12.96
N ASP A 51 0.18 -4.30 12.81
CA ASP A 51 1.50 -4.68 12.31
C ASP A 51 1.48 -4.80 10.80
N ASN A 52 2.06 -3.79 10.16
CA ASN A 52 2.07 -3.68 8.71
C ASN A 52 3.09 -4.58 8.01
N LEU A 53 3.98 -5.29 8.73
CA LEU A 53 4.82 -6.33 8.12
C LEU A 53 4.06 -7.65 8.00
N ARG A 54 3.31 -8.00 9.05
CA ARG A 54 2.59 -9.26 9.17
C ARG A 54 1.14 -9.21 8.66
N ASN A 55 0.59 -8.02 8.44
CA ASN A 55 -0.84 -7.78 8.23
C ASN A 55 -1.69 -8.36 9.35
N MET A 56 -1.44 -7.92 10.58
CA MET A 56 -2.13 -8.43 11.77
C MET A 56 -2.65 -7.28 12.65
N ASP A 57 -3.89 -7.43 13.12
CA ASP A 57 -4.47 -6.55 14.13
C ASP A 57 -3.74 -6.73 15.48
N MET A 58 -3.49 -5.61 16.16
CA MET A 58 -2.74 -5.52 17.43
C MET A 58 -3.63 -4.91 18.53
N GLY A 59 -3.03 -4.47 19.64
CA GLY A 59 -3.74 -3.83 20.75
C GLY A 59 -4.56 -2.60 20.34
N ARG A 60 -5.58 -2.28 21.13
CA ARG A 60 -6.47 -1.14 20.90
C ARG A 60 -5.81 0.19 21.26
N VAL A 61 -5.80 1.16 20.35
CA VAL A 61 -5.21 2.49 20.55
C VAL A 61 -6.27 3.56 20.81
N MET A 62 -7.44 3.44 20.20
CA MET A 62 -8.58 4.34 20.40
C MET A 62 -9.52 3.84 21.49
N ASN A 63 -10.05 4.75 22.29
CA ASN A 63 -11.11 4.45 23.24
C ASN A 63 -12.45 4.26 22.50
N LEU A 64 -13.12 3.13 22.74
CA LEU A 64 -14.41 2.80 22.11
C LEU A 64 -15.54 2.92 23.13
N SER A 65 -16.12 4.12 23.23
CA SER A 65 -17.29 4.42 24.08
C SER A 65 -18.60 4.27 23.30
N TYR A 66 -19.68 3.90 23.97
CA TYR A 66 -21.04 3.77 23.42
C TYR A 66 -22.06 4.56 24.25
N SER A 67 -21.61 5.63 24.91
CA SER A 67 -22.44 6.38 25.87
C SER A 67 -23.63 7.10 25.22
N GLN A 68 -23.54 7.39 23.91
CA GLN A 68 -24.57 8.10 23.16
C GLN A 68 -25.50 7.16 22.39
N CYS A 69 -25.28 5.84 22.45
CA CYS A 69 -26.07 4.83 21.73
C CYS A 69 -26.27 5.14 20.25
N GLN A 70 -25.25 5.71 19.60
CA GLN A 70 -25.29 6.06 18.18
C GLN A 70 -25.52 4.82 17.32
N THR A 71 -26.21 5.02 16.20
CA THR A 71 -26.39 3.99 15.17
C THR A 71 -25.87 4.47 13.83
N THR A 72 -25.70 3.53 12.90
CA THR A 72 -25.63 3.88 11.48
C THR A 72 -26.90 4.62 11.04
N GLU A 73 -26.81 5.41 9.98
CA GLU A 73 -27.95 6.20 9.47
C GLU A 73 -29.14 5.33 9.02
N ASP A 74 -28.86 4.09 8.59
CA ASP A 74 -29.90 3.10 8.25
C ASP A 74 -30.44 2.32 9.46
N GLY A 75 -29.94 2.60 10.67
CA GLY A 75 -30.42 2.01 11.92
C GLY A 75 -30.07 0.53 12.10
N LEU A 76 -29.15 -0.02 11.31
CA LEU A 76 -28.82 -1.45 11.34
C LEU A 76 -27.81 -1.83 12.42
N TYR A 77 -26.90 -0.94 12.78
CA TYR A 77 -25.86 -1.22 13.78
C TYR A 77 -25.69 -0.11 14.79
N LEU A 78 -25.34 -0.48 16.02
CA LEU A 78 -24.76 0.42 17.01
C LEU A 78 -23.30 0.69 16.67
N ILE A 79 -22.89 1.95 16.79
CA ILE A 79 -21.52 2.41 16.53
C ILE A 79 -20.96 3.18 17.74
N PRO A 80 -19.63 3.19 17.94
CA PRO A 80 -19.00 3.99 18.99
C PRO A 80 -19.19 5.50 18.81
N ASP A 81 -19.14 6.24 19.92
CA ASP A 81 -19.40 7.69 19.98
C ASP A 81 -18.45 8.52 19.09
N GLU A 82 -17.19 8.07 18.94
CA GLU A 82 -16.15 8.76 18.16
C GLU A 82 -15.89 8.10 16.78
N VAL A 83 -16.90 7.43 16.24
CA VAL A 83 -16.86 6.79 14.92
C VAL A 83 -18.02 7.29 14.07
N PHE A 84 -17.77 7.51 12.78
CA PHE A 84 -18.82 7.75 11.80
C PHE A 84 -18.72 6.75 10.65
N VAL A 85 -19.87 6.51 9.99
CA VAL A 85 -20.02 5.50 8.95
C VAL A 85 -20.51 6.15 7.67
N ILE A 86 -19.89 5.81 6.55
CA ILE A 86 -20.31 6.22 5.22
C ILE A 86 -20.91 4.99 4.51
N PRO A 87 -22.19 5.03 4.11
CA PRO A 87 -22.80 3.93 3.37
C PRO A 87 -22.30 3.92 1.92
N GLN A 88 -21.64 2.83 1.53
CA GLN A 88 -21.14 2.64 0.16
C GLN A 88 -22.13 1.77 -0.63
N LYS A 89 -22.51 0.62 -0.05
CA LYS A 89 -23.46 -0.35 -0.64
C LYS A 89 -23.07 -0.78 -2.06
N GLU A 90 -21.78 -0.95 -2.28
CA GLU A 90 -21.21 -1.38 -3.56
C GLU A 90 -21.00 -2.90 -3.58
N THR A 91 -21.33 -3.53 -4.70
CA THR A 91 -21.04 -4.95 -4.93
C THR A 91 -20.31 -5.09 -6.25
N GLY A 92 -19.07 -5.59 -6.20
CA GLY A 92 -18.21 -5.83 -7.34
C GLY A 92 -17.99 -7.32 -7.57
N VAL A 93 -18.22 -7.76 -8.81
CA VAL A 93 -17.89 -9.12 -9.26
C VAL A 93 -16.83 -8.98 -10.34
N GLU A 94 -15.57 -9.26 -10.01
CA GLU A 94 -14.50 -9.27 -11.00
C GLU A 94 -14.53 -10.60 -11.77
N THR A 95 -15.04 -10.56 -12.99
CA THR A 95 -15.11 -11.76 -13.84
C THR A 95 -13.80 -12.11 -14.53
N SER A 96 -12.86 -11.16 -14.59
CA SER A 96 -11.50 -11.36 -15.10
C SER A 96 -10.52 -11.44 -13.95
N SER A 97 -9.66 -12.46 -13.93
CA SER A 97 -8.64 -12.59 -12.89
C SER A 97 -7.50 -11.59 -13.04
N GLU A 98 -6.81 -11.30 -11.94
CA GLU A 98 -5.44 -10.76 -12.00
C GLU A 98 -4.43 -11.90 -12.16
N ILE A 99 -3.27 -11.60 -12.76
CA ILE A 99 -2.13 -12.52 -12.87
C ILE A 99 -0.97 -11.89 -12.12
N ILE A 100 -0.55 -12.54 -11.04
CA ILE A 100 0.55 -12.10 -10.17
C ILE A 100 1.75 -12.98 -10.50
N ARG A 101 2.70 -12.41 -11.25
CA ARG A 101 3.92 -13.12 -11.69
C ARG A 101 5.00 -13.17 -10.61
N SER A 102 4.96 -12.25 -9.65
CA SER A 102 5.93 -12.15 -8.57
C SER A 102 5.27 -11.88 -7.23
N TRP A 103 5.67 -12.63 -6.19
CA TRP A 103 5.28 -12.42 -4.80
C TRP A 103 5.70 -11.04 -4.25
N LEU A 104 6.63 -10.35 -4.92
CA LEU A 104 6.98 -8.96 -4.62
C LEU A 104 5.90 -7.96 -5.03
N GLU A 105 5.13 -8.27 -6.07
CA GLU A 105 4.05 -7.42 -6.61
C GLU A 105 2.70 -7.72 -5.95
N GLN A 106 2.64 -8.77 -5.12
CA GLN A 106 1.42 -9.17 -4.45
C GLN A 106 0.82 -8.03 -3.62
N LYS A 107 -0.44 -7.76 -3.89
CA LYS A 107 -1.32 -6.87 -3.13
C LYS A 107 -2.19 -7.69 -2.20
N SER A 108 -2.31 -7.26 -0.94
CA SER A 108 -3.12 -7.99 0.03
C SER A 108 -4.61 -7.79 -0.24
N SER A 109 -5.37 -8.88 -0.20
CA SER A 109 -6.81 -8.87 -0.41
C SER A 109 -7.62 -8.12 0.66
N THR A 110 -7.06 -7.91 1.86
CA THR A 110 -7.77 -7.31 3.01
C THR A 110 -7.10 -6.08 3.63
N SER A 111 -5.96 -5.66 3.09
CA SER A 111 -5.16 -4.56 3.65
C SER A 111 -4.27 -3.93 2.59
N GLU A 112 -4.78 -3.73 1.37
CA GLU A 112 -4.03 -3.13 0.27
C GLU A 112 -3.65 -1.68 0.60
N SER A 113 -4.62 -0.88 1.06
CA SER A 113 -4.44 0.56 1.24
C SER A 113 -3.39 0.90 2.31
N ILE A 114 -3.45 0.26 3.49
CA ILE A 114 -2.46 0.47 4.56
C ILE A 114 -1.06 -0.05 4.19
N ASN A 115 -0.96 -1.06 3.32
CA ASN A 115 0.33 -1.52 2.80
C ASN A 115 0.89 -0.56 1.74
N ALA A 116 0.01 0.12 1.00
CA ALA A 116 0.38 1.12 0.01
C ALA A 116 0.72 2.49 0.61
N ASP A 117 0.43 2.72 1.88
CA ASP A 117 0.74 3.99 2.56
C ASP A 117 2.25 4.29 2.60
N MET A 118 2.60 5.55 2.78
CA MET A 118 3.97 6.03 2.92
C MET A 118 4.56 5.64 4.28
N SER A 119 4.94 4.36 4.43
CA SER A 119 5.73 3.89 5.58
C SER A 119 7.24 4.07 5.35
N PHE A 120 8.02 3.89 6.43
CA PHE A 120 9.49 4.01 6.41
C PHE A 120 10.16 3.14 5.33
N LEU A 121 9.68 1.91 5.12
CA LEU A 121 10.13 0.99 4.07
C LEU A 121 8.93 0.30 3.42
N LYS A 122 8.22 1.05 2.57
CA LYS A 122 7.00 0.60 1.88
C LYS A 122 7.13 -0.77 1.19
N LEU A 123 8.30 -1.09 0.64
CA LEU A 123 8.57 -2.35 -0.05
C LEU A 123 8.42 -3.61 0.84
N LEU A 124 8.54 -3.45 2.17
CA LEU A 124 8.49 -4.54 3.13
C LEU A 124 7.07 -4.80 3.69
N ASN A 125 6.15 -3.85 3.49
CA ASN A 125 4.79 -3.96 4.00
C ASN A 125 4.10 -5.24 3.47
N GLY A 126 3.44 -5.98 4.35
CA GLY A 126 2.75 -7.23 4.07
C GLY A 126 3.64 -8.43 3.68
N LYS A 127 4.97 -8.28 3.56
CA LYS A 127 5.87 -9.37 3.10
C LYS A 127 6.08 -10.50 4.10
N PHE A 128 5.61 -10.32 5.34
CA PHE A 128 5.60 -11.37 6.37
C PHE A 128 4.21 -11.96 6.62
N SER A 129 3.20 -11.49 5.89
CA SER A 129 1.84 -12.04 5.97
C SER A 129 1.77 -13.51 5.51
N SER A 130 0.74 -14.21 5.97
CA SER A 130 0.47 -15.59 5.56
C SER A 130 0.21 -15.71 4.05
N GLU A 131 -0.55 -14.75 3.49
CA GLU A 131 -0.86 -14.63 2.06
C GLU A 131 0.44 -14.52 1.23
N ASN A 132 1.34 -13.60 1.59
CA ASN A 132 2.59 -13.41 0.86
C ASN A 132 3.55 -14.61 0.99
N LYS A 133 3.70 -15.16 2.20
CA LYS A 133 4.55 -16.34 2.45
C LYS A 133 4.08 -17.57 1.69
N ARG A 134 2.76 -17.81 1.65
CA ARG A 134 2.14 -18.88 0.86
C ARG A 134 2.44 -18.68 -0.61
N MET A 135 2.20 -17.46 -1.12
CA MET A 135 2.45 -17.14 -2.51
C MET A 135 3.90 -17.35 -2.92
N LYS A 136 4.84 -16.80 -2.14
CA LYS A 136 6.28 -16.98 -2.36
C LYS A 136 6.68 -18.46 -2.39
N THR A 137 6.12 -19.25 -1.48
CA THR A 137 6.43 -20.68 -1.38
C THR A 137 6.04 -21.41 -2.66
N HIS A 138 4.80 -21.25 -3.14
CA HIS A 138 4.33 -21.92 -4.35
C HIS A 138 4.98 -21.36 -5.63
N GLN A 139 5.17 -20.04 -5.73
CA GLN A 139 5.79 -19.46 -6.93
C GLN A 139 7.24 -19.93 -7.11
N VAL A 140 8.00 -20.03 -6.02
CA VAL A 140 9.40 -20.48 -6.08
C VAL A 140 9.50 -22.00 -6.18
N LYS A 141 8.87 -22.74 -5.28
CA LYS A 141 9.07 -24.20 -5.19
C LYS A 141 8.42 -24.96 -6.33
N ASP A 142 7.23 -24.53 -6.73
CA ASP A 142 6.45 -25.24 -7.75
C ASP A 142 6.64 -24.63 -9.14
N SER A 143 7.43 -23.55 -9.25
CA SER A 143 7.58 -22.76 -10.49
C SER A 143 6.21 -22.33 -11.04
N SER A 144 5.46 -21.64 -10.18
CA SER A 144 4.07 -21.24 -10.46
C SER A 144 3.90 -19.73 -10.62
N THR A 145 2.84 -19.36 -11.32
CA THR A 145 2.31 -18.01 -11.45
C THR A 145 0.90 -18.00 -10.86
N THR A 146 0.55 -16.98 -10.09
CA THR A 146 -0.75 -16.95 -9.39
C THR A 146 -1.80 -16.22 -10.23
N ALA A 147 -2.96 -16.85 -10.42
CA ALA A 147 -4.16 -16.20 -10.91
C ALA A 147 -5.11 -15.98 -9.73
N ARG A 148 -5.58 -14.75 -9.53
CA ARG A 148 -6.53 -14.43 -8.46
C ARG A 148 -7.83 -13.89 -9.03
N VAL A 149 -8.95 -14.46 -8.56
CA VAL A 149 -10.32 -14.00 -8.84
C VAL A 149 -10.96 -13.64 -7.52
N GLN A 150 -11.78 -12.58 -7.50
CA GLN A 150 -12.45 -12.15 -6.30
C GLN A 150 -13.86 -11.61 -6.56
N VAL A 151 -14.73 -11.81 -5.57
CA VAL A 151 -15.99 -11.10 -5.44
C VAL A 151 -15.93 -10.28 -4.16
N ARG A 152 -16.32 -9.01 -4.22
CA ARG A 152 -16.26 -8.09 -3.08
C ARG A 152 -17.61 -7.41 -2.89
N ASN A 153 -18.15 -7.51 -1.69
CA ASN A 153 -19.30 -6.73 -1.23
C ASN A 153 -18.78 -5.67 -0.26
N PHE A 154 -18.76 -4.42 -0.66
CA PHE A 154 -18.29 -3.28 0.12
C PHE A 154 -19.48 -2.45 0.61
N LEU A 155 -19.84 -2.61 1.88
CA LEU A 155 -21.08 -2.03 2.40
C LEU A 155 -20.86 -0.67 3.08
N TYR A 156 -19.82 -0.55 3.89
CA TYR A 156 -19.57 0.65 4.69
C TYR A 156 -18.10 1.02 4.72
N THR A 157 -17.81 2.32 4.71
CA THR A 157 -16.53 2.83 5.19
C THR A 157 -16.72 3.36 6.60
N VAL A 158 -15.99 2.81 7.57
CA VAL A 158 -16.07 3.19 8.98
C VAL A 158 -14.82 3.98 9.34
N LYS A 159 -14.99 5.19 9.86
CA LYS A 159 -13.89 6.13 10.14
C LYS A 159 -13.91 6.59 11.58
N ALA A 160 -12.73 6.71 12.17
CA ALA A 160 -12.55 7.41 13.44
C ALA A 160 -12.58 8.92 13.22
N TYR A 161 -13.15 9.69 14.16
CA TYR A 161 -13.03 11.14 14.12
C TYR A 161 -11.56 11.57 14.33
N PRO A 162 -11.11 12.66 13.67
CA PRO A 162 -9.81 13.24 13.97
C PRO A 162 -9.71 13.64 15.44
N GLY A 163 -8.59 13.33 16.09
CA GLY A 163 -8.37 13.68 17.49
C GLY A 163 -9.16 12.83 18.50
N PHE A 164 -9.57 11.61 18.10
CA PHE A 164 -10.18 10.64 19.01
C PHE A 164 -9.41 10.45 20.31
N THR A 165 -10.14 10.08 21.36
CA THR A 165 -9.60 9.80 22.68
C THR A 165 -8.81 8.50 22.67
N LEU A 166 -7.58 8.54 23.19
CA LEU A 166 -6.71 7.37 23.27
C LEU A 166 -7.17 6.40 24.38
N ASP A 167 -6.95 5.10 24.16
CA ASP A 167 -7.22 4.07 25.15
C ASP A 167 -6.32 4.26 26.38
N THR A 168 -6.89 4.10 27.57
CA THR A 168 -6.18 4.32 28.85
C THR A 168 -4.93 3.47 29.01
N ARG A 169 -4.90 2.24 28.47
CA ARG A 169 -3.73 1.34 28.55
C ARG A 169 -2.63 1.80 27.61
N PHE A 170 -3.00 2.29 26.44
CA PHE A 170 -2.06 2.89 25.50
C PHE A 170 -1.42 4.15 26.09
N VAL A 171 -2.25 5.04 26.67
CA VAL A 171 -1.78 6.25 27.35
C VAL A 171 -0.86 5.92 28.52
N GLN A 172 -1.16 4.87 29.29
CA GLN A 172 -0.29 4.45 30.39
C GLN A 172 1.11 4.06 29.89
N GLN A 173 1.22 3.27 28.82
CA GLN A 173 2.53 2.89 28.29
C GLN A 173 3.31 4.10 27.74
N VAL A 174 2.62 5.09 27.16
CA VAL A 174 3.21 6.38 26.78
C VAL A 174 3.78 7.12 28.00
N ARG A 175 3.05 7.13 29.12
CA ARG A 175 3.51 7.75 30.37
C ARG A 175 4.71 7.03 30.96
N ASP A 176 4.76 5.71 30.90
CA ASP A 176 5.90 4.92 31.39
C ASP A 176 7.18 5.24 30.60
N ILE A 177 7.06 5.41 29.27
CA ILE A 177 8.18 5.87 28.42
C ILE A 177 8.58 7.30 28.78
N ALA A 178 7.59 8.19 28.99
CA ALA A 178 7.84 9.58 29.37
C ALA A 178 8.62 9.68 30.70
N GLU A 179 8.20 8.93 31.72
CA GLU A 179 8.88 8.87 33.01
C GLU A 179 10.33 8.37 32.88
N ALA A 180 10.54 7.31 32.10
CA ALA A 180 11.89 6.81 31.83
C ALA A 180 12.78 7.86 31.14
N ILE A 181 12.22 8.68 30.24
CA ILE A 181 12.93 9.77 29.57
C ILE A 181 13.29 10.89 30.54
N GLU A 182 12.35 11.35 31.37
CA GLU A 182 12.59 12.43 32.34
C GLU A 182 13.59 12.01 33.44
N ASN A 183 13.60 10.73 33.81
CA ASN A 183 14.58 10.16 34.72
C ASN A 183 15.93 9.78 34.06
N ASN A 184 16.15 10.18 32.80
CA ASN A 184 17.37 9.91 32.04
C ASN A 184 17.72 8.41 31.91
N GLN A 185 16.72 7.53 31.94
CA GLN A 185 16.84 6.09 31.82
C GLN A 185 16.72 5.63 30.36
N THR A 186 17.66 6.06 29.51
CA THR A 186 17.57 5.88 28.05
C THR A 186 17.35 4.43 27.60
N LYS A 187 18.03 3.46 28.22
CA LYS A 187 17.87 2.02 27.89
C LYS A 187 16.47 1.51 28.22
N ASN A 188 15.89 1.97 29.33
CA ASN A 188 14.55 1.59 29.75
C ASN A 188 13.51 2.20 28.77
N ALA A 189 13.68 3.47 28.41
CA ALA A 189 12.84 4.13 27.42
C ALA A 189 12.88 3.42 26.04
N ASP A 190 14.06 2.97 25.60
CA ASP A 190 14.21 2.20 24.35
C ASP A 190 13.46 0.86 24.44
N TYR A 191 13.66 0.11 25.54
CA TYR A 191 12.96 -1.15 25.78
C TYR A 191 11.43 -0.98 25.80
N LEU A 192 10.92 -0.01 26.54
CA LEU A 192 9.48 0.27 26.62
C LEU A 192 8.90 0.69 25.26
N SER A 193 9.66 1.44 24.46
CA SER A 193 9.26 1.80 23.09
C SER A 193 9.18 0.59 22.16
N GLU A 194 10.10 -0.37 22.29
CA GLU A 194 10.06 -1.64 21.54
C GLU A 194 8.87 -2.52 21.99
N MET A 195 8.57 -2.56 23.30
CA MET A 195 7.38 -3.24 23.83
C MET A 195 6.08 -2.62 23.29
N MET A 196 6.02 -1.30 23.16
CA MET A 196 4.88 -0.61 22.58
C MET A 196 4.64 -1.02 21.11
N VAL A 197 5.71 -1.20 20.32
CA VAL A 197 5.60 -1.71 18.94
C VAL A 197 5.15 -3.17 18.92
N LEU A 198 5.56 -3.98 19.89
CA LEU A 198 5.10 -5.37 20.02
C LEU A 198 3.60 -5.45 20.33
N ASP A 199 3.12 -4.63 21.26
CA ASP A 199 1.75 -4.68 21.78
C ASP A 199 0.73 -4.01 20.84
N TYR A 200 1.13 -2.91 20.18
CA TYR A 200 0.23 -2.08 19.36
C TYR A 200 0.62 -2.03 17.87
N GLY A 201 1.71 -2.68 17.47
CA GLY A 201 2.15 -2.72 16.07
C GLY A 201 2.86 -1.44 15.64
N THR A 202 2.84 -1.18 14.32
CA THR A 202 3.58 -0.07 13.69
C THR A 202 2.67 1.05 13.22
N HIS A 203 1.39 0.78 13.02
CA HIS A 203 0.37 1.70 12.53
C HIS A 203 -0.88 1.65 13.41
N VAL A 204 -1.73 2.66 13.30
CA VAL A 204 -3.10 2.65 13.85
C VAL A 204 -4.06 2.76 12.69
N ILE A 205 -5.04 1.87 12.65
CA ILE A 205 -6.09 1.85 11.65
C ILE A 205 -7.05 3.00 11.97
N THR A 206 -7.25 3.93 11.04
CA THR A 206 -8.20 5.05 11.21
C THR A 206 -9.45 4.89 10.35
N THR A 207 -9.36 4.08 9.30
CA THR A 207 -10.45 3.77 8.39
C THR A 207 -10.46 2.29 8.10
N VAL A 208 -11.64 1.68 8.12
CA VAL A 208 -11.86 0.29 7.70
C VAL A 208 -12.99 0.23 6.70
N ASP A 209 -12.80 -0.55 5.65
CA ASP A 209 -13.85 -0.88 4.70
C ASP A 209 -14.50 -2.18 5.15
N ALA A 210 -15.75 -2.08 5.58
CA ALA A 210 -16.54 -3.18 6.11
C ALA A 210 -17.37 -3.83 5.00
N GLY A 211 -17.24 -5.15 4.91
CA GLY A 211 -17.84 -5.91 3.83
C GLY A 211 -17.58 -7.40 3.93
N ALA A 212 -17.64 -8.06 2.79
CA ALA A 212 -17.23 -9.45 2.63
C ALA A 212 -16.51 -9.65 1.30
N ALA A 213 -15.55 -10.57 1.25
CA ALA A 213 -14.83 -10.90 0.03
C ALA A 213 -14.69 -12.42 -0.11
N LEU A 214 -14.93 -12.94 -1.31
CA LEU A 214 -14.67 -14.33 -1.66
C LEU A 214 -13.56 -14.35 -2.70
N VAL A 215 -12.41 -14.91 -2.34
CA VAL A 215 -11.18 -14.85 -3.12
C VAL A 215 -10.72 -16.26 -3.48
N GLN A 216 -10.48 -16.52 -4.76
CA GLN A 216 -9.81 -17.73 -5.24
C GLN A 216 -8.41 -17.38 -5.74
N GLU A 217 -7.42 -18.16 -5.29
CA GLU A 217 -6.06 -18.13 -5.80
C GLU A 217 -5.72 -19.49 -6.41
N ASP A 218 -5.47 -19.50 -7.71
CA ASP A 218 -4.96 -20.66 -8.45
C ASP A 218 -3.48 -20.44 -8.77
N TYR A 219 -2.65 -21.42 -8.45
CA TYR A 219 -1.23 -21.42 -8.73
C TYR A 219 -0.97 -22.29 -9.95
N LEU A 220 -0.76 -21.63 -11.08
CA LEU A 220 -0.64 -22.24 -12.40
C LEU A 220 0.82 -22.47 -12.73
N ARG A 221 1.16 -23.53 -13.48
CA ARG A 221 2.51 -23.71 -14.03
C ARG A 221 2.95 -22.45 -14.79
N SER A 222 4.12 -21.90 -14.45
CA SER A 222 4.62 -20.66 -15.06
C SER A 222 4.87 -20.78 -16.58
N SER A 223 5.24 -21.97 -17.06
CA SER A 223 5.39 -22.23 -18.50
C SER A 223 4.07 -22.06 -19.24
N TYR A 224 2.98 -22.61 -18.70
CA TYR A 224 1.64 -22.50 -19.28
C TYR A 224 1.17 -21.05 -19.40
N VAL A 225 1.39 -20.23 -18.36
CA VAL A 225 1.01 -18.82 -18.39
C VAL A 225 1.82 -18.03 -19.41
N SER A 226 3.13 -18.29 -19.51
CA SER A 226 4.01 -17.66 -20.50
C SER A 226 3.64 -18.04 -21.95
N ASP A 227 3.39 -19.33 -22.20
CA ASP A 227 3.02 -19.83 -23.54
C ASP A 227 1.63 -19.33 -23.97
N SER A 228 0.76 -19.03 -23.01
CA SER A 228 -0.61 -18.56 -23.25
C SER A 228 -0.72 -17.04 -23.42
N GLU A 229 0.38 -16.28 -23.32
CA GLU A 229 0.36 -14.81 -23.39
C GLU A 229 -0.15 -14.27 -24.73
N SER A 230 -0.05 -15.08 -25.80
CA SER A 230 -0.52 -14.74 -27.16
C SER A 230 -1.84 -15.40 -27.58
N GLN A 231 -2.48 -16.20 -26.71
CA GLN A 231 -3.66 -17.00 -27.09
C GLN A 231 -4.99 -16.22 -27.00
N SER A 232 -5.99 -16.61 -27.82
CA SER A 232 -7.29 -15.93 -27.93
C SER A 232 -8.17 -16.01 -26.67
N SER A 233 -7.99 -17.05 -25.84
CA SER A 233 -8.62 -17.16 -24.52
C SER A 233 -7.59 -16.83 -23.45
N SER A 234 -7.66 -15.61 -22.90
CA SER A 234 -6.73 -15.22 -21.84
C SER A 234 -6.86 -16.14 -20.62
N VAL A 235 -5.74 -16.50 -20.00
CA VAL A 235 -5.68 -17.24 -18.72
C VAL A 235 -6.58 -16.58 -17.66
N LYS A 236 -6.69 -15.23 -17.72
CA LYS A 236 -7.56 -14.43 -16.86
C LYS A 236 -9.04 -14.77 -16.99
N ALA A 237 -9.52 -14.98 -18.21
CA ALA A 237 -10.91 -15.35 -18.48
C ALA A 237 -11.19 -16.78 -18.00
N GLN A 238 -10.25 -17.71 -18.22
CA GLN A 238 -10.39 -19.10 -17.80
C GLN A 238 -10.38 -19.24 -16.27
N ALA A 239 -9.55 -18.47 -15.56
CA ALA A 239 -9.56 -18.39 -14.11
C ALA A 239 -10.94 -17.93 -13.58
N GLY A 240 -11.51 -16.89 -14.20
CA GLY A 240 -12.88 -16.43 -13.88
C GLY A 240 -13.93 -17.52 -14.11
N LEU A 241 -13.89 -18.17 -15.28
CA LEU A 241 -14.78 -19.29 -15.59
C LEU A 241 -14.65 -20.42 -14.56
N ASN A 242 -13.42 -20.83 -14.23
CA ASN A 242 -13.14 -21.87 -13.23
C ASN A 242 -13.71 -21.53 -11.85
N PHE A 243 -13.59 -20.27 -11.42
CA PHE A 243 -14.16 -19.79 -10.16
C PHE A 243 -15.69 -19.87 -10.14
N PHE A 244 -16.37 -19.35 -11.18
CA PHE A 244 -17.83 -19.40 -11.22
C PHE A 244 -18.39 -20.80 -11.46
N ASP A 245 -17.63 -21.69 -12.11
CA ASP A 245 -17.99 -23.11 -12.23
C ASP A 245 -18.09 -23.72 -10.81
N LYS A 246 -17.07 -23.51 -9.96
CA LYS A 246 -17.08 -24.01 -8.57
C LYS A 246 -18.21 -23.45 -7.69
N LEU A 247 -18.76 -22.27 -8.02
CA LEU A 247 -19.90 -21.65 -7.31
C LEU A 247 -21.27 -22.11 -7.82
N LYS A 248 -21.34 -22.67 -9.03
CA LYS A 248 -22.59 -23.16 -9.63
C LYS A 248 -22.85 -24.63 -9.32
N PHE A 249 -21.81 -25.42 -9.08
CA PHE A 249 -21.90 -26.88 -9.08
C PHE A 249 -21.72 -27.50 -7.70
N ASP A 250 -22.64 -28.41 -7.36
CA ASP A 250 -22.52 -29.36 -6.25
C ASP A 250 -21.44 -30.39 -6.60
N ILE A 251 -20.57 -30.75 -5.65
CA ILE A 251 -19.30 -31.48 -5.87
C ILE A 251 -19.47 -32.88 -6.50
N SER A 252 -20.70 -33.37 -6.68
CA SER A 252 -21.00 -34.75 -7.06
C SER A 252 -21.51 -34.99 -8.49
N SER A 253 -21.74 -33.98 -9.33
CA SER A 253 -22.30 -34.23 -10.69
C SER A 253 -21.24 -34.22 -11.78
N GLN A 254 -20.96 -35.39 -12.35
CA GLN A 254 -20.36 -35.50 -13.68
C GLN A 254 -21.31 -34.87 -14.73
N SER A 255 -20.74 -34.04 -15.61
CA SER A 255 -21.16 -33.70 -16.99
C SER A 255 -21.85 -32.35 -17.29
N ALA A 256 -21.17 -31.53 -18.10
CA ALA A 256 -21.63 -30.83 -19.32
C ALA A 256 -20.36 -30.36 -20.07
N GLN A 257 -20.37 -30.24 -21.41
CA GLN A 257 -19.18 -29.94 -22.24
C GLN A 257 -18.31 -28.77 -21.73
N GLN A 258 -17.33 -29.07 -20.86
CA GLN A 258 -16.29 -28.12 -20.50
C GLN A 258 -15.48 -27.83 -21.76
N SER A 259 -15.21 -26.56 -22.05
CA SER A 259 -14.36 -26.21 -23.18
C SER A 259 -12.99 -26.85 -22.99
N SER A 260 -12.37 -27.32 -24.07
CA SER A 260 -11.01 -27.88 -24.05
C SER A 260 -10.01 -26.90 -23.40
N SER A 261 -10.26 -25.60 -23.51
CA SER A 261 -9.50 -24.53 -22.88
C SER A 261 -9.61 -24.52 -21.35
N LEU A 262 -10.79 -24.76 -20.77
CA LEU A 262 -10.98 -24.80 -19.32
C LEU A 262 -10.35 -26.06 -18.71
N GLN A 263 -10.47 -27.21 -19.39
CA GLN A 263 -9.79 -28.44 -18.98
C GLN A 263 -8.26 -28.26 -19.00
N THR A 264 -7.75 -27.58 -20.04
CA THR A 264 -6.33 -27.24 -20.14
C THR A 264 -5.89 -26.37 -18.96
N TYR A 265 -6.66 -25.32 -18.64
CA TYR A 265 -6.42 -24.45 -17.48
C TYR A 265 -6.36 -25.27 -16.18
N GLN A 266 -7.39 -26.08 -15.92
CA GLN A 266 -7.52 -26.91 -14.72
C GLN A 266 -6.36 -27.91 -14.58
N SER A 267 -5.92 -28.53 -15.69
CA SER A 267 -4.78 -29.46 -15.68
C SER A 267 -3.43 -28.81 -15.36
N ASN A 268 -3.33 -27.48 -15.50
CA ASN A 268 -2.13 -26.71 -15.19
C ASN A 268 -2.12 -26.10 -13.79
N ILE A 269 -3.20 -26.26 -13.01
CA ILE A 269 -3.25 -25.84 -11.60
C ILE A 269 -2.39 -26.80 -10.77
N GLN A 270 -1.40 -26.26 -10.06
CA GLN A 270 -0.55 -26.98 -9.12
C GLN A 270 -1.09 -26.90 -7.68
N TYR A 271 -1.69 -25.77 -7.32
CA TYR A 271 -2.34 -25.55 -6.03
C TYR A 271 -3.51 -24.57 -6.20
N SER A 272 -4.58 -24.73 -5.43
CA SER A 272 -5.76 -23.88 -5.50
C SER A 272 -6.31 -23.67 -4.09
N LEU A 273 -6.72 -22.44 -3.78
CA LEU A 273 -7.32 -22.09 -2.51
C LEU A 273 -8.48 -21.11 -2.74
N ILE A 274 -9.58 -21.35 -2.04
CA ILE A 274 -10.69 -20.40 -1.94
C ILE A 274 -10.78 -19.95 -0.48
N GLN A 275 -10.79 -18.63 -0.25
CA GLN A 275 -10.94 -18.01 1.06
C GLN A 275 -12.15 -17.08 1.06
N SER A 276 -13.04 -17.26 2.04
CA SER A 276 -14.12 -16.31 2.32
C SER A 276 -13.73 -15.45 3.51
N HIS A 277 -13.84 -14.14 3.34
CA HIS A 277 -13.68 -13.12 4.36
C HIS A 277 -15.07 -12.54 4.64
N GLY A 278 -15.59 -12.77 5.84
CA GLY A 278 -16.98 -12.42 6.17
C GLY A 278 -18.00 -13.29 5.43
N GLY A 279 -19.27 -12.92 5.59
CA GLY A 279 -20.40 -13.74 5.14
C GLY A 279 -20.48 -15.08 5.88
N THR A 280 -21.27 -15.99 5.33
CA THR A 280 -21.33 -17.38 5.81
C THR A 280 -20.09 -18.16 5.41
N THR A 281 -19.79 -19.22 6.14
CA THR A 281 -18.67 -20.13 5.82
C THR A 281 -18.83 -20.69 4.41
N PHE A 282 -17.77 -20.56 3.61
CA PHE A 282 -17.74 -21.12 2.27
C PHE A 282 -17.73 -22.65 2.30
N TYR A 283 -18.55 -23.26 1.46
CA TYR A 283 -18.49 -24.67 1.11
C TYR A 283 -18.73 -24.81 -0.40
N PRO A 284 -18.09 -25.77 -1.07
CA PRO A 284 -18.33 -26.01 -2.49
C PRO A 284 -19.81 -26.31 -2.77
N GLY A 285 -20.37 -25.72 -3.84
CA GLY A 285 -21.80 -25.78 -4.16
C GLY A 285 -22.65 -24.66 -3.56
N ILE A 286 -22.10 -23.81 -2.68
CA ILE A 286 -22.79 -22.57 -2.29
C ILE A 286 -22.95 -21.65 -3.51
N THR A 287 -24.18 -21.20 -3.78
CA THR A 287 -24.43 -20.25 -4.86
C THR A 287 -23.90 -18.87 -4.48
N LEU A 288 -23.48 -18.10 -5.49
CA LEU A 288 -23.04 -16.71 -5.28
C LEU A 288 -24.14 -15.88 -4.60
N GLN A 289 -25.40 -16.05 -5.02
CA GLN A 289 -26.55 -15.39 -4.41
C GLN A 289 -26.65 -15.70 -2.91
N LYS A 290 -26.61 -16.98 -2.53
CA LYS A 290 -26.73 -17.40 -1.13
C LYS A 290 -25.57 -16.86 -0.28
N TRP A 291 -24.36 -16.81 -0.84
CA TRP A 291 -23.23 -16.18 -0.17
C TRP A 291 -23.45 -14.67 0.01
N GLN A 292 -23.86 -13.95 -1.03
CA GLN A 292 -24.09 -12.50 -0.98
C GLN A 292 -25.21 -12.11 0.02
N GLU A 293 -26.30 -12.87 0.07
CA GLU A 293 -27.40 -12.65 1.01
C GLU A 293 -26.95 -12.78 2.48
N SER A 294 -25.93 -13.61 2.75
CA SER A 294 -25.40 -13.83 4.10
C SER A 294 -24.48 -12.72 4.63
N THR A 295 -24.02 -11.82 3.75
CA THR A 295 -23.00 -10.81 4.09
C THR A 295 -23.49 -9.76 5.08
N ARG A 296 -24.79 -9.45 5.08
CA ARG A 296 -25.37 -8.41 5.96
C ARG A 296 -25.13 -8.63 7.45
N ASN A 297 -24.98 -9.86 7.93
CA ASN A 297 -24.84 -10.12 9.37
C ASN A 297 -23.42 -10.49 9.81
N ASN A 298 -22.47 -10.57 8.88
CA ASN A 298 -21.12 -11.10 9.14
C ASN A 298 -20.10 -10.26 8.37
N LEU A 299 -19.92 -9.01 8.80
CA LEU A 299 -19.06 -8.05 8.10
C LEU A 299 -17.65 -8.14 8.68
N VAL A 300 -16.66 -8.06 7.81
CA VAL A 300 -15.25 -8.01 8.20
C VAL A 300 -14.56 -6.84 7.51
N ALA A 301 -13.38 -6.47 8.00
CA ALA A 301 -12.53 -5.51 7.31
C ALA A 301 -11.95 -6.15 6.04
N ILE A 302 -12.44 -5.67 4.88
CA ILE A 302 -11.98 -6.07 3.54
C ILE A 302 -10.94 -5.09 2.97
N ASP A 303 -10.78 -3.91 3.57
CA ASP A 303 -9.59 -3.08 3.43
C ASP A 303 -9.39 -2.22 4.68
N ARG A 304 -8.18 -1.69 4.85
CA ARG A 304 -7.77 -0.88 6.00
C ARG A 304 -6.91 0.27 5.53
N SER A 305 -7.07 1.44 6.14
CA SER A 305 -6.18 2.58 6.01
C SER A 305 -5.85 3.14 7.40
N GLY A 306 -4.66 3.72 7.54
CA GLY A 306 -4.16 4.14 8.85
C GLY A 306 -2.91 5.02 8.74
N PHE A 307 -2.37 5.38 9.89
CA PHE A 307 -1.15 6.19 9.99
C PHE A 307 -0.15 5.53 10.95
N PRO A 308 1.15 5.86 10.87
CA PRO A 308 2.17 5.35 11.80
C PRO A 308 1.83 5.61 13.28
N LEU A 309 2.17 4.66 14.15
CA LEU A 309 1.79 4.67 15.58
C LEU A 309 2.18 5.96 16.31
N HIS A 310 3.39 6.46 16.06
CA HIS A 310 3.93 7.66 16.72
C HIS A 310 3.16 8.95 16.37
N TYR A 311 2.37 8.97 15.30
CA TYR A 311 1.56 10.12 14.91
C TYR A 311 0.47 10.47 15.95
N PHE A 312 -0.03 9.45 16.66
CA PHE A 312 -1.08 9.60 17.67
C PHE A 312 -0.54 10.03 19.04
N ILE A 313 0.80 10.06 19.21
CA ILE A 313 1.48 10.58 20.38
C ILE A 313 1.77 12.07 20.13
N ASN A 314 0.79 12.92 20.41
CA ASN A 314 0.89 14.35 20.14
C ASN A 314 0.26 15.17 21.27
N THR A 315 0.46 16.49 21.20
CA THR A 315 0.06 17.42 22.26
C THR A 315 -1.44 17.65 22.34
N ASN A 316 -2.19 17.25 21.31
CA ASN A 316 -3.65 17.40 21.30
C ASN A 316 -4.33 16.24 22.04
N THR A 317 -3.74 15.04 21.99
CA THR A 317 -4.28 13.84 22.62
C THR A 317 -3.73 13.60 24.03
N LEU A 318 -2.57 14.18 24.38
CA LEU A 318 -1.88 14.00 25.67
C LEU A 318 -1.67 15.35 26.37
N THR A 319 -2.75 15.94 26.90
CA THR A 319 -2.72 17.29 27.49
C THR A 319 -2.09 17.36 28.89
N ASP A 320 -1.87 16.21 29.52
CA ASP A 320 -1.36 16.05 30.88
C ASP A 320 0.17 15.96 30.95
N LEU A 321 0.85 15.80 29.82
CA LEU A 321 2.31 15.69 29.74
C LEU A 321 2.97 16.96 29.17
N PRO A 322 4.21 17.30 29.58
CA PRO A 322 4.92 18.44 29.01
C PRO A 322 5.19 18.27 27.51
N HIS A 323 4.99 19.34 26.73
CA HIS A 323 5.18 19.32 25.27
C HIS A 323 6.55 18.77 24.81
N PRO A 324 7.70 19.13 25.42
CA PRO A 324 8.99 18.57 25.04
C PRO A 324 9.08 17.06 25.27
N THR A 325 8.47 16.57 26.34
CA THR A 325 8.47 15.15 26.70
C THR A 325 7.68 14.33 25.67
N ILE A 326 6.48 14.78 25.29
CA ILE A 326 5.64 14.14 24.27
C ILE A 326 6.41 13.95 22.96
N ARG A 327 7.12 15.00 22.50
CA ARG A 327 7.94 14.93 21.27
C ARG A 327 9.07 13.90 21.38
N LYS A 328 9.72 13.80 22.55
CA LYS A 328 10.76 12.79 22.78
C LYS A 328 10.19 11.37 22.78
N VAL A 329 9.02 11.17 23.38
CA VAL A 329 8.33 9.86 23.36
C VAL A 329 7.97 9.45 21.93
N ALA A 330 7.31 10.34 21.17
CA ALA A 330 6.96 10.08 19.77
C ALA A 330 8.19 9.73 18.92
N LEU A 331 9.31 10.45 19.12
CA LEU A 331 10.57 10.15 18.43
C LEU A 331 11.12 8.76 18.80
N LYS A 332 11.12 8.40 20.08
CA LYS A 332 11.59 7.08 20.54
C LYS A 332 10.75 5.93 19.97
N VAL A 333 9.43 6.08 19.96
CA VAL A 333 8.52 5.11 19.34
C VAL A 333 8.74 5.03 17.83
N SER A 334 8.94 6.16 17.14
CA SER A 334 9.29 6.17 15.72
C SER A 334 10.60 5.41 15.44
N GLN A 335 11.62 5.60 16.28
CA GLN A 335 12.90 4.89 16.16
C GLN A 335 12.76 3.38 16.44
N ALA A 336 11.90 2.98 17.36
CA ALA A 336 11.60 1.57 17.62
C ALA A 336 10.91 0.91 16.41
N VAL A 337 9.94 1.60 15.79
CA VAL A 337 9.30 1.15 14.54
C VAL A 337 10.35 1.02 13.41
N GLU A 338 11.20 2.03 13.22
CA GLU A 338 12.28 1.97 12.23
C GLU A 338 13.22 0.77 12.45
N ARG A 339 13.62 0.53 13.70
CA ARG A 339 14.47 -0.61 14.08
C ARG A 339 13.79 -1.95 13.76
N TYR A 340 12.49 -2.06 14.04
CA TYR A 340 11.69 -3.24 13.72
C TYR A 340 11.66 -3.53 12.22
N TYR A 341 11.52 -2.52 11.37
CA TYR A 341 11.64 -2.71 9.92
C TYR A 341 13.06 -3.12 9.53
N LYS A 342 14.08 -2.40 10.01
CA LYS A 342 15.49 -2.62 9.65
C LYS A 342 15.98 -4.03 9.98
N ILE A 343 15.63 -4.58 11.15
CA ILE A 343 16.06 -5.93 11.55
C ILE A 343 15.37 -7.03 10.74
N ASN A 344 14.18 -6.75 10.20
CA ASN A 344 13.42 -7.67 9.37
C ASN A 344 13.73 -7.54 7.87
N THR A 345 14.46 -6.51 7.45
CA THR A 345 14.96 -6.40 6.08
C THR A 345 16.06 -7.43 5.82
N ARG A 346 15.86 -8.26 4.79
CA ARG A 346 16.82 -9.25 4.30
C ARG A 346 17.14 -8.95 2.84
N PRO A 347 18.18 -8.14 2.57
CA PRO A 347 18.62 -7.86 1.21
C PRO A 347 19.18 -9.12 0.54
N GLY A 348 18.92 -9.28 -0.76
CA GLY A 348 19.49 -10.35 -1.58
C GLY A 348 18.86 -10.42 -2.96
N CYS A 349 19.41 -11.25 -3.84
CA CYS A 349 18.82 -11.47 -5.17
C CYS A 349 17.44 -12.14 -5.04
N VAL A 350 16.42 -11.47 -5.59
CA VAL A 350 15.02 -11.91 -5.55
C VAL A 350 14.52 -12.50 -6.88
N ASP A 351 15.32 -12.44 -7.95
CA ASP A 351 14.99 -13.04 -9.24
C ASP A 351 15.12 -14.56 -9.17
N VAL A 352 13.98 -15.25 -9.27
CA VAL A 352 13.87 -16.72 -9.18
C VAL A 352 14.64 -17.42 -10.30
N ASN A 353 14.85 -16.75 -11.43
CA ASN A 353 15.58 -17.32 -12.57
C ASN A 353 17.10 -17.14 -12.44
N SER A 354 17.56 -16.35 -11.48
CA SER A 354 18.99 -16.10 -11.28
C SER A 354 19.68 -17.22 -10.49
N LYS A 355 20.94 -17.48 -10.80
CA LYS A 355 21.76 -18.49 -10.10
C LYS A 355 22.05 -18.15 -8.64
N ASN A 356 22.12 -16.87 -8.27
CA ASN A 356 22.28 -16.40 -6.88
C ASN A 356 20.95 -16.10 -6.18
N PHE A 357 19.82 -16.58 -6.70
CA PHE A 357 18.53 -16.40 -6.06
C PHE A 357 18.58 -16.77 -4.56
N ASN A 358 18.15 -15.85 -3.70
CA ASN A 358 18.08 -16.06 -2.27
C ASN A 358 16.61 -16.14 -1.83
N PHE A 359 16.16 -17.36 -1.54
CA PHE A 359 14.78 -17.59 -1.07
C PHE A 359 14.42 -16.81 0.20
N GLN A 360 15.38 -16.47 1.06
CA GLN A 360 15.11 -15.70 2.28
C GLN A 360 15.08 -14.19 2.04
N ALA A 361 15.54 -13.70 0.89
CA ALA A 361 15.55 -12.28 0.59
C ALA A 361 14.11 -11.75 0.43
N ASN A 362 13.83 -10.61 1.05
CA ASN A 362 12.55 -9.90 0.96
C ASN A 362 12.70 -8.50 0.35
N MET A 363 13.93 -8.09 0.04
CA MET A 363 14.27 -6.84 -0.62
C MET A 363 15.39 -7.11 -1.62
N ASP A 364 15.23 -6.63 -2.84
CA ASP A 364 16.28 -6.73 -3.85
C ASP A 364 17.47 -5.87 -3.46
N ASP A 365 18.66 -6.48 -3.41
CA ASP A 365 19.92 -5.77 -3.17
C ASP A 365 20.57 -5.28 -4.47
N ASN A 366 19.96 -5.54 -5.62
CA ASN A 366 20.51 -5.31 -6.96
C ASN A 366 21.88 -5.98 -7.14
N SER A 367 22.17 -7.06 -6.38
CA SER A 367 23.37 -7.86 -6.59
C SER A 367 23.22 -8.58 -7.93
N LEU A 368 24.14 -8.28 -8.85
CA LEU A 368 24.21 -8.95 -10.13
C LEU A 368 24.38 -10.46 -9.90
N PRO A 369 23.93 -11.32 -10.84
CA PRO A 369 24.30 -12.73 -10.81
C PRO A 369 25.82 -12.85 -10.60
N PRO A 370 26.27 -13.81 -9.80
CA PRO A 370 27.66 -13.88 -9.39
C PRO A 370 28.45 -14.12 -10.66
N PHE A 371 29.29 -13.16 -11.04
CA PHE A 371 30.25 -13.33 -12.10
C PHE A 371 31.10 -14.55 -11.75
N THR A 372 30.80 -15.70 -12.36
CA THR A 372 31.55 -16.95 -12.16
C THR A 372 32.93 -16.89 -12.80
N LYS A 373 33.24 -15.78 -13.48
CA LYS A 373 34.55 -15.47 -14.04
C LYS A 373 34.95 -14.07 -13.56
N PRO A 374 36.17 -13.90 -13.03
CA PRO A 374 36.68 -12.56 -12.77
C PRO A 374 36.64 -11.76 -14.07
N PRO A 375 36.11 -10.52 -14.06
CA PRO A 375 36.11 -9.69 -15.25
C PRO A 375 37.56 -9.52 -15.72
N LEU A 376 37.78 -9.60 -17.04
CA LEU A 376 39.06 -9.23 -17.63
C LEU A 376 39.23 -7.72 -17.46
N ILE A 377 39.92 -7.32 -16.39
CA ILE A 377 40.20 -5.91 -16.11
C ILE A 377 41.20 -5.42 -17.15
N SER A 378 40.72 -4.73 -18.19
CA SER A 378 41.58 -3.84 -18.99
C SER A 378 41.72 -2.53 -18.23
N MET A 379 42.79 -2.38 -17.44
CA MET A 379 43.09 -1.12 -16.76
C MET A 379 43.54 -0.08 -17.80
N GLN A 380 42.61 0.66 -18.37
CA GLN A 380 42.89 2.02 -18.86
C GLN A 380 42.27 3.01 -17.87
N ALA A 381 43.05 3.36 -16.85
CA ALA A 381 42.69 4.34 -15.86
C ALA A 381 42.63 5.75 -16.47
N THR A 382 41.44 6.16 -16.88
CA THR A 382 40.97 7.56 -16.92
C THR A 382 39.48 7.54 -16.57
N ASN A 383 38.86 8.69 -16.27
CA ASN A 383 37.51 8.87 -15.72
C ASN A 383 36.35 8.36 -16.64
N THR A 384 36.40 7.10 -17.03
CA THR A 384 35.71 6.55 -18.18
C THR A 384 34.99 5.27 -17.78
N VAL A 385 33.81 5.09 -18.38
CA VAL A 385 32.92 3.93 -18.33
C VAL A 385 33.62 2.63 -17.92
N MET A 386 33.16 2.04 -16.81
CA MET A 386 33.56 0.68 -16.45
C MET A 386 32.87 -0.30 -17.40
N VAL A 387 33.68 -1.05 -18.16
CA VAL A 387 33.23 -2.06 -19.12
C VAL A 387 33.57 -3.43 -18.57
N MET A 388 32.56 -4.28 -18.32
CA MET A 388 32.75 -5.68 -17.97
C MET A 388 32.33 -6.55 -19.15
N THR A 389 33.20 -7.46 -19.60
CA THR A 389 32.95 -8.31 -20.77
C THR A 389 32.28 -9.62 -20.38
N GLU A 390 31.17 -9.95 -21.03
CA GLU A 390 30.52 -11.28 -20.92
C GLU A 390 30.00 -11.70 -22.29
N GLY A 391 30.71 -12.62 -22.96
CA GLY A 391 30.39 -13.01 -24.34
C GLY A 391 30.71 -11.90 -25.34
N GLU A 392 29.82 -11.70 -26.34
CA GLU A 392 29.99 -10.66 -27.37
C GLU A 392 29.56 -9.25 -26.91
N ASN A 393 28.84 -9.15 -25.79
CA ASN A 393 28.33 -7.89 -25.25
C ASN A 393 29.09 -7.49 -23.99
N SER A 394 29.08 -6.20 -23.65
CA SER A 394 29.70 -5.71 -22.42
C SER A 394 28.75 -4.83 -21.60
N TRP A 395 28.81 -4.96 -20.28
CA TRP A 395 28.11 -4.08 -19.36
C TRP A 395 28.87 -2.75 -19.22
N VAL A 396 28.17 -1.66 -19.50
CA VAL A 396 28.66 -0.28 -19.48
C VAL A 396 27.95 0.47 -18.37
N ARG A 397 28.71 1.04 -17.44
CA ARG A 397 28.14 2.01 -16.47
C ARG A 397 28.06 3.39 -17.11
N VAL A 398 26.86 3.88 -17.36
CA VAL A 398 26.65 5.19 -17.98
C VAL A 398 26.93 6.29 -16.95
N GLY A 399 27.92 7.15 -17.22
CA GLY A 399 28.45 8.11 -16.25
C GLY A 399 27.41 9.07 -15.64
N GLN A 400 26.44 9.54 -16.43
CA GLN A 400 25.43 10.50 -15.96
C GLN A 400 24.32 9.86 -15.11
N THR A 401 23.84 8.67 -15.47
CA THR A 401 22.72 8.02 -14.77
C THR A 401 23.19 7.03 -13.71
N LYS A 402 24.48 6.69 -13.70
CA LYS A 402 25.09 5.63 -12.88
C LYS A 402 24.43 4.24 -13.06
N LYS A 403 23.52 4.08 -14.02
CA LYS A 403 22.84 2.83 -14.36
C LYS A 403 23.73 1.96 -15.24
N TRP A 404 23.58 0.65 -15.11
CA TRP A 404 24.24 -0.34 -15.96
C TRP A 404 23.39 -0.60 -17.21
N LYS A 405 24.04 -0.59 -18.37
CA LYS A 405 23.43 -0.93 -19.66
C LYS A 405 24.27 -2.01 -20.34
N LEU A 406 23.64 -3.00 -20.96
CA LEU A 406 24.32 -3.93 -21.84
C LEU A 406 24.53 -3.26 -23.21
N ALA A 407 25.77 -3.24 -23.71
CA ALA A 407 26.14 -2.56 -24.95
C ALA A 407 27.02 -3.46 -25.84
N LYS A 408 26.83 -3.35 -27.16
CA LYS A 408 27.70 -3.97 -28.16
C LYS A 408 29.03 -3.20 -28.32
N PRO A 409 30.10 -3.82 -28.83
CA PRO A 409 31.40 -3.16 -29.03
C PRO A 409 31.33 -1.83 -29.80
N GLU A 410 30.43 -1.72 -30.76
CA GLU A 410 30.22 -0.52 -31.58
C GLU A 410 29.61 0.63 -30.76
N GLU A 411 28.60 0.33 -29.93
CA GLU A 411 27.98 1.31 -29.03
C GLU A 411 28.97 1.81 -27.96
N ILE A 412 29.86 0.94 -27.49
CA ILE A 412 30.90 1.28 -26.50
C ILE A 412 31.88 2.29 -27.12
N LYS A 413 32.27 2.09 -28.38
CA LYS A 413 33.17 3.00 -29.10
C LYS A 413 32.55 4.39 -29.26
N GLU A 414 31.25 4.45 -29.56
CA GLU A 414 30.50 5.70 -29.66
C GLU A 414 30.38 6.42 -28.29
N PHE A 415 30.11 5.68 -27.20
CA PHE A 415 30.08 6.25 -25.85
C PHE A 415 31.44 6.82 -25.41
N ILE A 416 32.54 6.11 -25.70
CA ILE A 416 33.90 6.59 -25.40
C ILE A 416 34.23 7.86 -26.19
N GLN A 417 33.84 7.93 -27.47
CA GLN A 417 34.04 9.12 -28.30
C GLN A 417 33.27 10.34 -27.76
N ASN A 418 32.04 10.14 -27.30
CA ASN A 418 31.23 11.21 -26.70
C ASN A 418 31.77 11.71 -25.35
N LEU A 419 32.51 10.88 -24.61
CA LEU A 419 33.08 11.24 -23.30
C LEU A 419 34.43 11.99 -23.40
N HIS A 420 35.15 11.87 -24.52
CA HIS A 420 36.43 12.55 -24.75
C HIS A 420 36.40 13.50 -25.98
N PRO A 421 35.62 14.60 -25.96
CA PRO A 421 35.62 15.58 -27.06
C PRO A 421 36.88 16.46 -27.13
N LYS A 422 37.82 16.32 -26.18
CA LYS A 422 38.95 17.25 -25.97
C LYS A 422 40.25 16.94 -26.74
N LEU A 423 40.26 15.96 -27.63
CA LEU A 423 41.42 15.67 -28.49
C LEU A 423 41.42 16.42 -29.84
N ASN A 424 40.31 17.09 -30.21
CA ASN A 424 40.20 17.92 -31.42
C ASN A 424 39.90 19.39 -31.08
N GLN A 425 40.69 20.00 -30.20
CA GLN A 425 40.53 21.43 -29.86
C GLN A 425 41.48 22.28 -30.71
N MET A 426 40.94 22.97 -31.73
CA MET A 426 41.67 23.97 -32.55
C MET A 426 42.20 25.13 -31.70
N SER A 427 43.37 25.64 -32.10
CA SER A 427 44.14 26.69 -31.43
C SER A 427 43.38 28.03 -31.37
N SER A 428 43.64 28.79 -30.29
CA SER A 428 42.99 30.06 -29.96
C SER A 428 43.08 31.14 -31.07
N GLY A 429 43.99 30.98 -32.05
CA GLY A 429 44.14 31.89 -33.20
C GLY A 429 43.05 31.76 -34.27
N GLU A 430 42.46 30.59 -34.48
CA GLU A 430 41.43 30.37 -35.53
C GLU A 430 40.03 30.85 -35.11
N LYS A 431 39.76 30.91 -33.79
CA LYS A 431 38.47 31.39 -33.24
C LYS A 431 38.25 32.89 -33.45
N ALA A 432 39.33 33.67 -33.51
CA ALA A 432 39.23 35.10 -33.80
C ALA A 432 38.87 35.36 -35.28
N GLY A 433 39.45 34.60 -36.22
CA GLY A 433 39.21 34.77 -37.66
C GLY A 433 37.77 34.53 -38.09
N VAL A 434 37.09 33.52 -37.51
CA VAL A 434 35.69 33.20 -37.82
C VAL A 434 34.72 34.23 -37.23
N ALA A 435 34.99 34.75 -36.04
CA ALA A 435 34.14 35.78 -35.42
C ALA A 435 34.14 37.09 -36.23
N PHE A 436 35.31 37.54 -36.71
CA PHE A 436 35.39 38.74 -37.55
C PHE A 436 34.76 38.52 -38.94
N GLY A 437 34.89 37.33 -39.53
CA GLY A 437 34.25 36.99 -40.81
C GLY A 437 32.72 36.98 -40.75
N VAL A 438 32.14 36.45 -39.67
CA VAL A 438 30.68 36.38 -39.49
C VAL A 438 30.08 37.77 -39.22
N ILE A 439 30.75 38.61 -38.43
CA ILE A 439 30.29 39.98 -38.16
C ILE A 439 30.35 40.83 -39.45
N GLY A 440 31.40 40.68 -40.26
CA GLY A 440 31.52 41.35 -41.56
C GLY A 440 30.41 40.94 -42.55
N MET A 441 30.08 39.64 -42.61
CA MET A 441 29.00 39.13 -43.47
C MET A 441 27.61 39.57 -43.01
N ILE A 442 27.35 39.63 -41.70
CA ILE A 442 26.07 40.13 -41.17
C ILE A 442 25.88 41.62 -41.49
N LEU A 443 26.95 42.43 -41.38
CA LEU A 443 26.91 43.85 -41.75
C LEU A 443 26.64 44.04 -43.25
N LEU A 444 27.27 43.23 -44.12
CA LEU A 444 27.02 43.25 -45.56
C LEU A 444 25.56 42.87 -45.91
N VAL A 445 25.02 41.83 -45.28
CA VAL A 445 23.63 41.41 -45.47
C VAL A 445 22.66 42.48 -44.96
N ALA A 446 22.95 43.13 -43.84
CA ALA A 446 22.12 44.21 -43.31
C ALA A 446 22.10 45.44 -44.25
N ILE A 447 23.26 45.82 -44.82
CA ILE A 447 23.35 46.93 -45.78
C ILE A 447 22.56 46.61 -47.05
N VAL A 448 22.68 45.39 -47.59
CA VAL A 448 21.92 44.94 -48.76
C VAL A 448 20.41 44.88 -48.47
N ALA A 449 20.01 44.40 -47.29
CA ALA A 449 18.61 44.36 -46.88
C ALA A 449 18.02 45.78 -46.74
N VAL A 450 18.75 46.72 -46.13
CA VAL A 450 18.31 48.12 -46.01
C VAL A 450 18.21 48.77 -47.40
N PHE A 451 19.15 48.50 -48.31
CA PHE A 451 19.10 49.00 -49.68
C PHE A 451 17.89 48.43 -50.46
N LEU A 452 17.60 47.14 -50.32
CA LEU A 452 16.46 46.47 -50.95
C LEU A 452 15.11 46.96 -50.38
N VAL A 453 15.01 47.17 -49.06
CA VAL A 453 13.80 47.69 -48.40
C VAL A 453 13.58 49.16 -48.77
N LYS A 454 14.63 49.97 -48.86
CA LYS A 454 14.54 51.38 -49.30
C LYS A 454 14.19 51.52 -50.78
N ARG A 455 14.61 50.55 -51.63
CA ARG A 455 14.21 50.45 -53.04
C ARG A 455 12.76 49.96 -53.22
N ARG A 456 12.26 49.04 -52.38
CA ARG A 456 10.86 48.58 -52.38
C ARG A 456 9.87 49.58 -51.80
N ARG A 457 10.23 50.36 -50.76
CA ARG A 457 9.34 51.37 -50.16
C ARG A 457 9.14 52.64 -50.99
N ARG A 458 9.89 52.82 -52.08
CA ARG A 458 9.61 53.85 -53.10
C ARG A 458 8.54 53.44 -54.13
N MET A 459 8.09 52.19 -54.11
CA MET A 459 7.21 51.59 -55.10
C MET A 459 6.13 50.73 -54.44
N SER A 460 5.31 51.31 -53.54
CA SER A 460 4.06 50.70 -53.05
C SER A 460 3.44 51.58 -51.96
N GLY A 461 2.71 52.62 -52.35
CA GLY A 461 1.77 53.29 -51.47
C GLY A 461 0.35 52.93 -51.86
N PHE A 462 -0.38 52.19 -51.00
CA PHE A 462 -1.81 52.40 -50.70
C PHE A 462 -2.39 51.37 -49.68
N ARG A 463 -3.01 51.89 -48.60
CA ARG A 463 -4.17 51.43 -47.76
C ARG A 463 -4.07 50.15 -46.88
N THR A 464 -4.01 50.24 -45.53
CA THR A 464 -5.06 50.30 -44.43
C THR A 464 -5.93 49.03 -44.24
N MET A 465 -6.38 48.53 -43.07
CA MET A 465 -6.07 48.53 -41.60
C MET A 465 -7.23 47.72 -40.91
N ARG A 466 -7.02 47.13 -39.71
CA ARG A 466 -8.02 46.73 -38.65
C ARG A 466 -8.66 45.32 -38.79
N GLY A 467 -8.90 44.45 -37.79
CA GLY A 467 -8.70 44.38 -36.33
C GLY A 467 -9.93 43.76 -35.60
N TYR A 468 -9.72 42.77 -34.67
CA TYR A 468 -10.58 42.24 -33.56
C TYR A 468 -11.83 41.36 -33.92
N GLU A 469 -12.37 40.37 -33.16
CA GLU A 469 -12.19 39.70 -31.84
C GLU A 469 -13.05 38.39 -31.81
N LYS A 470 -12.90 37.48 -30.82
CA LYS A 470 -13.61 36.18 -30.71
C LYS A 470 -14.35 36.06 -29.35
N ILE A 471 -15.61 35.58 -29.34
CA ILE A 471 -16.48 35.39 -28.15
C ILE A 471 -16.55 33.90 -27.78
N PRO A 472 -16.59 33.49 -26.48
CA PRO A 472 -16.77 32.10 -26.07
C PRO A 472 -18.24 31.71 -25.85
N GLU A 473 -18.50 30.40 -26.00
CA GLU A 473 -19.81 29.73 -25.93
C GLU A 473 -19.92 28.99 -24.58
N GLU A 474 -21.02 29.22 -23.86
CA GLU A 474 -21.40 28.51 -22.63
C GLU A 474 -22.67 27.70 -22.92
N ALA A 475 -22.69 26.47 -22.41
CA ALA A 475 -23.68 25.44 -22.68
C ALA A 475 -25.02 25.72 -21.97
N GLU A 476 -26.12 25.31 -22.60
CA GLU A 476 -27.38 25.07 -21.89
C GLU A 476 -28.09 23.81 -22.39
N MET A 477 -28.74 23.18 -21.41
CA MET A 477 -29.20 21.80 -21.33
C MET A 477 -30.69 21.72 -21.67
N ASP A 478 -30.98 20.85 -22.64
CA ASP A 478 -32.15 20.00 -22.87
C ASP A 478 -33.51 20.35 -22.22
N THR A 479 -34.55 20.48 -23.05
CA THR A 479 -35.90 20.00 -22.70
C THR A 479 -36.69 19.69 -23.98
N GLN A 480 -36.73 18.41 -24.35
CA GLN A 480 -37.65 17.88 -25.35
C GLN A 480 -38.93 17.40 -24.65
N GLN A 481 -40.07 18.00 -25.02
CA GLN A 481 -41.39 17.44 -24.74
C GLN A 481 -42.28 17.61 -25.98
N ASP A 482 -42.53 16.47 -26.65
CA ASP A 482 -43.40 16.32 -27.81
C ASP A 482 -44.88 16.57 -27.47
N VAL A 483 -45.57 17.37 -28.29
CA VAL A 483 -47.03 17.27 -28.54
C VAL A 483 -47.38 17.65 -30.00
N ILE A 484 -47.59 16.62 -30.83
CA ILE A 484 -48.75 16.34 -31.72
C ILE A 484 -49.26 17.39 -32.75
N ARG A 485 -49.41 16.91 -34.00
CA ARG A 485 -50.20 17.40 -35.17
C ARG A 485 -49.66 18.69 -35.83
N THR A 486 -49.40 18.74 -37.13
CA THR A 486 -50.18 18.23 -38.28
C THR A 486 -49.27 18.08 -39.49
#